data_AF-A0A7J3W5Q0-F1
#
_entry.id   AF-A0A7J3W5Q0-F1
#
_cell.length_a   1.000
_cell.length_b   1.000
_cell.length_c   1.000
_cell.angle_alpha   90.00
_cell.angle_beta   90.00
_cell.angle_gamma   90.00
#
_symmetry.space_group_name_H-M   'P 1'
#
loop_
_entity.id
_entity.type
_entity.pdbx_description
1 polymer ?
#
loop_
_entity_poly.entity_id
_entity_poly.type
_entity_poly.pdbx_seq_one_letter_code
_entity_poly.pdbx_strand_id
1 'polypeptide(L)'
;MTFDFFDLDMIEKEYIGDGDWEVKENANESRSYGNFLSYLLDKTLKQPSILEKIFCSEGVKKHVDGEIHIHKLPQSLHIPYCIGWSYTRLLQIGLRTPTLISSPPKHFDAAVNQLVNFIFLAAQEFSGAMAVSAFDLLVAPFVRSDSLNDKQIKQSLQSMFFELNYPSRMGFQSPFSNITICLDTSKAFSELDAIVGGKKIGKVSDYLDEAIRVVKQMIMLYNEGDSKHSLFTFPIPTLMITRNFDWNDRRWDGLTSLIFENLAKRGSFYLLNGYVTDVDALYAMCCRLTIDVSKLQINNHFVAPLPQQKILPQSHGIWVIPDATGSIGVVTINLPRLAFLSKGEESKFEELLEEDLKIAKEVVSGVLFHIRRNLNYYRNRGKQVDKALEVVETYMDRIDT
;
A
#
# COMPACT_ATOMS: atom_id res chain seq x y z
N MET A 1 -15.24 -35.89 -0.10
CA MET A 1 -15.47 -34.51 -0.59
C MET A 1 -15.66 -34.61 -2.09
N THR A 2 -16.91 -34.65 -2.52
CA THR A 2 -17.26 -34.39 -3.92
C THR A 2 -17.03 -32.91 -4.16
N PHE A 3 -16.00 -32.57 -4.92
CA PHE A 3 -15.98 -31.29 -5.60
C PHE A 3 -17.16 -31.37 -6.58
N ASP A 4 -18.25 -30.67 -6.31
CA ASP A 4 -19.20 -30.39 -7.39
C ASP A 4 -18.37 -29.74 -8.49
N PHE A 5 -18.29 -30.43 -9.63
CA PHE A 5 -17.51 -29.96 -10.76
C PHE A 5 -18.07 -28.59 -11.14
N PHE A 6 -17.27 -27.55 -10.93
CA PHE A 6 -17.46 -26.26 -11.59
C PHE A 6 -17.70 -26.56 -13.08
N ASP A 7 -18.89 -26.23 -13.57
CA ASP A 7 -19.19 -26.32 -15.00
C ASP A 7 -18.31 -25.30 -15.72
N LEU A 8 -17.19 -25.77 -16.25
CA LEU A 8 -16.19 -24.92 -16.89
C LEU A 8 -16.81 -24.16 -18.08
N ASP A 9 -17.68 -24.82 -18.85
CA ASP A 9 -18.34 -24.19 -20.00
C ASP A 9 -19.25 -23.03 -19.54
N MET A 10 -19.89 -23.16 -18.38
CA MET A 10 -20.71 -22.09 -17.80
C MET A 10 -19.86 -20.92 -17.32
N ILE A 11 -18.79 -21.17 -16.57
CA ILE A 11 -17.91 -20.12 -16.01
C ILE A 11 -17.19 -19.36 -17.12
N GLU A 12 -16.72 -20.08 -18.15
CA GLU A 12 -16.11 -19.44 -19.32
C GLU A 12 -17.11 -18.54 -20.04
N LYS A 13 -18.37 -18.98 -20.20
CA LYS A 13 -19.43 -18.14 -20.78
C LYS A 13 -19.75 -16.93 -19.92
N GLU A 14 -19.82 -17.06 -18.60
CA GLU A 14 -20.08 -15.94 -17.69
C GLU A 14 -18.96 -14.91 -17.76
N TYR A 15 -17.70 -15.35 -17.70
CA TYR A 15 -16.53 -14.48 -17.74
C TYR A 15 -16.37 -13.78 -19.10
N ILE A 16 -16.53 -14.51 -20.21
CA ILE A 16 -16.43 -13.95 -21.57
C ILE A 16 -17.64 -13.08 -21.90
N GLY A 17 -18.82 -13.45 -21.43
CA GLY A 17 -20.10 -12.82 -21.75
C GLY A 17 -20.50 -11.62 -20.90
N ASP A 18 -19.71 -11.25 -19.88
CA ASP A 18 -20.15 -10.32 -18.82
C ASP A 18 -21.48 -10.77 -18.15
N GLY A 19 -21.72 -12.09 -18.10
CA GLY A 19 -22.94 -12.65 -17.51
C GLY A 19 -22.98 -12.54 -15.98
N ASP A 20 -21.83 -12.26 -15.37
CA ASP A 20 -21.66 -12.07 -13.94
C ASP A 20 -21.06 -10.68 -13.65
N TRP A 21 -21.60 -9.99 -12.64
CA TRP A 21 -21.13 -8.67 -12.23
C TRP A 21 -19.74 -8.71 -11.59
N GLU A 22 -19.33 -9.84 -11.02
CA GLU A 22 -18.01 -10.00 -10.39
C GLU A 22 -16.86 -9.86 -11.40
N VAL A 23 -17.12 -10.09 -12.70
CA VAL A 23 -16.17 -9.81 -13.79
C VAL A 23 -15.75 -8.34 -13.83
N LYS A 24 -16.60 -7.45 -13.30
CA LYS A 24 -16.39 -6.00 -13.22
C LYS A 24 -16.33 -5.49 -11.78
N GLU A 25 -16.13 -6.36 -10.79
CA GLU A 25 -15.98 -5.96 -9.38
C GLU A 25 -14.82 -4.97 -9.22
N ASN A 26 -13.74 -5.19 -9.98
CA ASN A 26 -12.51 -4.41 -9.88
C ASN A 26 -12.21 -3.67 -11.19
N ALA A 27 -12.35 -2.33 -11.15
CA ALA A 27 -12.14 -1.46 -12.30
C ALA A 27 -10.72 -1.47 -12.88
N ASN A 28 -9.74 -2.00 -12.13
CA ASN A 28 -8.35 -2.10 -12.60
C ASN A 28 -8.07 -3.40 -13.38
N GLU A 29 -9.02 -4.33 -13.45
CA GLU A 29 -8.85 -5.61 -14.14
C GLU A 29 -9.14 -5.48 -15.62
N SER A 30 -8.34 -6.20 -16.40
CA SER A 30 -8.56 -6.34 -17.84
C SER A 30 -8.83 -7.79 -18.17
N ARG A 31 -9.74 -8.01 -19.11
CA ARG A 31 -10.02 -9.34 -19.65
C ARG A 31 -8.73 -9.96 -20.18
N SER A 32 -8.35 -11.06 -19.56
CA SER A 32 -7.16 -11.83 -19.90
C SER A 32 -7.30 -13.24 -19.33
N TYR A 33 -6.41 -14.15 -19.71
CA TYR A 33 -6.32 -15.46 -19.09
C TYR A 33 -5.94 -15.37 -17.60
N GLY A 34 -5.02 -14.45 -17.24
CA GLY A 34 -4.64 -14.24 -15.85
C GLY A 34 -5.80 -13.75 -14.98
N ASN A 35 -6.70 -12.93 -15.54
CA ASN A 35 -7.90 -12.51 -14.84
C ASN A 35 -9.00 -13.58 -14.81
N PHE A 36 -9.09 -14.43 -15.83
CA PHE A 36 -9.97 -15.61 -15.79
C PHE A 36 -9.60 -16.55 -14.63
N LEU A 37 -8.31 -16.81 -14.43
CA LEU A 37 -7.83 -17.60 -13.29
C LEU A 37 -8.18 -16.94 -11.94
N SER A 38 -8.07 -15.61 -11.85
CA SER A 38 -8.48 -14.86 -10.66
C SER A 38 -9.98 -15.01 -10.41
N TYR A 39 -10.80 -14.86 -11.45
CA TYR A 39 -12.26 -15.04 -11.38
C TYR A 39 -12.65 -16.45 -10.89
N LEU A 40 -11.99 -17.49 -11.40
CA LEU A 40 -12.22 -18.87 -10.95
C LEU A 40 -11.86 -19.07 -9.46
N LEU A 41 -10.75 -18.48 -9.02
CA LEU A 41 -10.33 -18.52 -7.62
C LEU A 41 -11.33 -17.79 -6.72
N ASP A 42 -11.83 -16.64 -7.16
CA ASP A 42 -12.84 -15.86 -6.44
C ASP A 42 -14.12 -16.67 -6.24
N LYS A 43 -14.66 -17.29 -7.30
CA LYS A 43 -15.84 -18.17 -7.23
C LYS A 43 -15.67 -19.38 -6.30
N THR A 44 -14.44 -19.85 -6.15
CA THR A 44 -14.12 -21.00 -5.30
C THR A 44 -13.93 -20.59 -3.85
N LEU A 45 -13.18 -19.52 -3.60
CA LEU A 45 -12.70 -19.15 -2.27
C LEU A 45 -13.62 -18.19 -1.53
N LYS A 46 -14.50 -17.45 -2.23
CA LYS A 46 -15.51 -16.58 -1.61
C LYS A 46 -16.75 -17.34 -1.11
N GLN A 47 -16.81 -18.67 -1.30
CA GLN A 47 -17.95 -19.47 -0.82
C GLN A 47 -18.08 -19.38 0.72
N PRO A 48 -19.29 -19.21 1.28
CA PRO A 48 -19.48 -19.10 2.73
C PRO A 48 -18.84 -20.24 3.51
N SER A 49 -18.96 -21.48 3.02
CA SER A 49 -18.35 -22.68 3.63
C SER A 49 -16.82 -22.66 3.69
N ILE A 50 -16.16 -21.87 2.83
CA ILE A 50 -14.72 -21.64 2.86
C ILE A 50 -14.38 -20.47 3.78
N LEU A 51 -15.15 -19.37 3.70
CA LEU A 51 -14.95 -18.19 4.54
C LEU A 51 -15.12 -18.53 6.03
N GLU A 52 -16.07 -19.39 6.39
CA GLU A 52 -16.33 -19.86 7.77
C GLU A 52 -15.18 -20.68 8.36
N LYS A 53 -14.21 -21.12 7.54
CA LYS A 53 -12.98 -21.77 8.06
C LYS A 53 -11.99 -20.76 8.64
N ILE A 54 -12.18 -19.47 8.36
CA ILE A 54 -11.24 -18.39 8.68
C ILE A 54 -11.93 -17.32 9.54
N PHE A 55 -13.19 -17.01 9.25
CA PHE A 55 -13.98 -16.01 9.94
C PHE A 55 -15.11 -16.63 10.75
N CYS A 56 -15.59 -15.91 11.77
CA CYS A 56 -16.78 -16.31 12.50
C CYS A 56 -17.99 -16.39 11.58
N SER A 57 -18.86 -17.39 11.79
CA SER A 57 -20.05 -17.61 10.94
C SER A 57 -20.95 -16.39 10.85
N GLU A 58 -21.07 -15.62 11.93
CA GLU A 58 -21.82 -14.38 11.93
C GLU A 58 -21.21 -13.32 11.01
N GLY A 59 -19.88 -13.14 11.02
CA GLY A 59 -19.19 -12.24 10.11
C GLY A 59 -19.35 -12.64 8.64
N VAL A 60 -19.29 -13.94 8.33
CA VAL A 60 -19.53 -14.45 6.97
C VAL A 60 -20.96 -14.18 6.53
N LYS A 61 -21.94 -14.49 7.39
CA LYS A 61 -23.35 -14.23 7.09
C LYS A 61 -23.61 -12.74 6.85
N LYS A 62 -23.14 -11.88 7.75
CA LYS A 62 -23.27 -10.41 7.62
C LYS A 62 -22.59 -9.88 6.35
N HIS A 63 -21.50 -10.51 5.89
CA HIS A 63 -20.88 -10.18 4.62
C HIS A 63 -21.76 -10.55 3.42
N VAL A 64 -22.28 -11.78 3.41
CA VAL A 64 -23.17 -12.28 2.35
C VAL A 64 -24.47 -11.47 2.27
N ASP A 65 -25.02 -11.08 3.44
CA ASP A 65 -26.26 -10.31 3.55
C ASP A 65 -26.06 -8.80 3.27
N GLY A 66 -24.81 -8.36 3.02
CA GLY A 66 -24.45 -6.97 2.73
C GLY A 66 -24.56 -6.02 3.93
N GLU A 67 -24.53 -6.55 5.15
CA GLU A 67 -24.49 -5.75 6.39
C GLU A 67 -23.10 -5.18 6.64
N ILE A 68 -22.09 -6.02 6.39
CA ILE A 68 -20.68 -5.63 6.36
C ILE A 68 -20.05 -6.01 5.02
N HIS A 69 -18.92 -5.41 4.69
CA HIS A 69 -18.12 -5.78 3.53
C HIS A 69 -16.69 -6.09 3.96
N ILE A 70 -16.31 -7.37 3.83
CA ILE A 70 -14.94 -7.84 4.06
C ILE A 70 -14.17 -7.59 2.77
N HIS A 71 -13.22 -6.65 2.82
CA HIS A 71 -12.51 -6.23 1.62
C HIS A 71 -11.48 -7.27 1.15
N LYS A 72 -11.20 -7.22 -0.16
CA LYS A 72 -10.11 -7.96 -0.81
C LYS A 72 -10.21 -9.48 -0.62
N LEU A 73 -11.43 -10.01 -0.50
CA LEU A 73 -11.62 -11.44 -0.64
C LEU A 73 -11.36 -11.87 -2.09
N PRO A 74 -10.78 -13.05 -2.30
CA PRO A 74 -10.28 -14.00 -1.29
C PRO A 74 -8.84 -13.73 -0.84
N GLN A 75 -8.14 -12.72 -1.36
CA GLN A 75 -6.72 -12.50 -1.04
C GLN A 75 -6.50 -12.21 0.45
N SER A 76 -7.40 -11.48 1.10
CA SER A 76 -7.35 -11.16 2.54
C SER A 76 -7.44 -12.38 3.46
N LEU A 77 -7.78 -13.57 2.93
CA LEU A 77 -7.69 -14.85 3.64
C LEU A 77 -6.23 -15.28 3.87
N HIS A 78 -5.29 -14.77 3.06
CA HIS A 78 -3.92 -15.28 3.00
C HIS A 78 -2.86 -14.21 3.18
N ILE A 79 -3.09 -13.01 2.64
CA ILE A 79 -2.09 -11.94 2.57
C ILE A 79 -2.64 -10.63 3.17
N PRO A 80 -1.78 -9.80 3.78
CA PRO A 80 -2.16 -8.50 4.33
C PRO A 80 -2.68 -7.53 3.26
N TYR A 81 -3.26 -6.42 3.72
CA TYR A 81 -3.80 -5.40 2.82
C TYR A 81 -2.71 -4.52 2.20
N CYS A 82 -2.15 -3.55 2.91
CA CYS A 82 -1.23 -2.56 2.34
C CYS A 82 -0.14 -2.17 3.33
N ILE A 83 0.96 -1.60 2.81
CA ILE A 83 2.11 -1.23 3.64
C ILE A 83 2.99 -0.15 2.98
N GLY A 84 3.57 0.70 3.82
CA GLY A 84 4.61 1.65 3.49
C GLY A 84 5.96 1.01 3.72
N TRP A 85 6.76 0.92 2.68
CA TRP A 85 8.07 0.27 2.72
C TRP A 85 9.18 1.28 2.91
N SER A 86 10.20 0.90 3.68
CA SER A 86 11.38 1.74 3.84
C SER A 86 12.32 1.60 2.65
N TYR A 87 12.31 2.60 1.78
CA TYR A 87 13.22 2.63 0.64
C TYR A 87 14.68 2.79 1.09
N THR A 88 14.93 3.53 2.17
CA THR A 88 16.22 3.62 2.88
C THR A 88 16.81 2.23 3.15
N ARG A 89 15.99 1.29 3.66
CA ARG A 89 16.45 -0.08 3.94
C ARG A 89 16.83 -0.83 2.67
N LEU A 90 16.07 -0.68 1.59
CA LEU A 90 16.39 -1.27 0.29
C LEU A 90 17.72 -0.72 -0.25
N LEU A 91 17.96 0.59 -0.14
CA LEU A 91 19.22 1.23 -0.53
C LEU A 91 20.42 0.77 0.32
N GLN A 92 20.20 0.35 1.57
CA GLN A 92 21.26 -0.15 2.47
C GLN A 92 21.66 -1.60 2.19
N ILE A 93 20.69 -2.48 1.94
CA ILE A 93 20.94 -3.94 1.93
C ILE A 93 20.81 -4.58 0.54
N GLY A 94 20.32 -3.82 -0.44
CA GLY A 94 19.96 -4.29 -1.78
C GLY A 94 18.67 -5.11 -1.79
N LEU A 95 18.22 -5.50 -2.98
CA LEU A 95 17.07 -6.37 -3.16
C LEU A 95 17.44 -7.84 -2.96
N ARG A 96 16.85 -8.49 -1.95
CA ARG A 96 17.12 -9.90 -1.63
C ARG A 96 15.88 -10.75 -1.86
N THR A 97 15.99 -11.75 -2.73
CA THR A 97 14.96 -12.76 -2.98
C THR A 97 15.54 -14.16 -2.74
N PRO A 98 14.70 -15.21 -2.65
CA PRO A 98 15.20 -16.58 -2.50
C PRO A 98 16.12 -17.05 -3.64
N THR A 99 15.96 -16.50 -4.85
CA THR A 99 16.67 -16.95 -6.06
C THR A 99 17.79 -16.00 -6.50
N LEU A 100 17.68 -14.71 -6.17
CA LEU A 100 18.63 -13.68 -6.56
C LEU A 100 18.82 -12.65 -5.44
N ILE A 101 20.06 -12.28 -5.18
CA ILE A 101 20.43 -11.22 -4.23
C ILE A 101 21.21 -10.14 -4.98
N SER A 102 20.61 -8.96 -5.11
CA SER A 102 21.25 -7.76 -5.61
C SER A 102 22.02 -7.07 -4.49
N SER A 103 23.22 -6.59 -4.79
CA SER A 103 23.96 -5.69 -3.90
C SER A 103 23.27 -4.32 -3.84
N PRO A 104 23.52 -3.52 -2.78
CA PRO A 104 23.06 -2.14 -2.71
C PRO A 104 23.38 -1.34 -3.99
N PRO A 105 22.43 -0.56 -4.53
CA PRO A 105 22.60 0.14 -5.79
C PRO A 105 23.68 1.21 -5.67
N LYS A 106 24.50 1.38 -6.71
CA LYS A 106 25.55 2.42 -6.81
C LYS A 106 25.23 3.54 -7.81
N HIS A 107 24.27 3.29 -8.69
CA HIS A 107 23.89 4.18 -9.78
C HIS A 107 22.38 4.47 -9.72
N PHE A 108 21.96 5.59 -10.28
CA PHE A 108 20.58 6.08 -10.25
C PHE A 108 19.58 5.10 -10.85
N ASP A 109 19.89 4.56 -12.02
CA ASP A 109 19.08 3.56 -12.71
C ASP A 109 18.93 2.28 -11.87
N ALA A 110 20.00 1.80 -11.25
CA ALA A 110 19.97 0.64 -10.38
C ALA A 110 19.13 0.91 -9.11
N ALA A 111 19.18 2.11 -8.54
CA ALA A 111 18.37 2.47 -7.37
C ALA A 111 16.88 2.47 -7.69
N VAL A 112 16.50 3.08 -8.83
CA VAL A 112 15.12 3.12 -9.32
C VAL A 112 14.64 1.72 -9.70
N ASN A 113 15.43 0.95 -10.45
CA ASN A 113 15.06 -0.40 -10.90
C ASN A 113 14.93 -1.38 -9.72
N GLN A 114 15.77 -1.28 -8.68
CA GLN A 114 15.59 -2.11 -7.50
C GLN A 114 14.28 -1.80 -6.77
N LEU A 115 13.86 -0.52 -6.71
CA LEU A 115 12.56 -0.14 -6.14
C LEU A 115 11.39 -0.70 -6.97
N VAL A 116 11.44 -0.55 -8.30
CA VAL A 116 10.42 -1.09 -9.21
C VAL A 116 10.27 -2.61 -9.03
N ASN A 117 11.38 -3.34 -9.08
CA ASN A 117 11.38 -4.79 -8.86
C ASN A 117 10.86 -5.16 -7.47
N PHE A 118 11.24 -4.40 -6.44
CA PHE A 118 10.73 -4.61 -5.10
C PHE A 118 9.21 -4.43 -5.03
N ILE A 119 8.66 -3.38 -5.64
CA ILE A 119 7.20 -3.12 -5.70
C ILE A 119 6.49 -4.29 -6.38
N PHE A 120 7.00 -4.78 -7.52
CA PHE A 120 6.40 -5.93 -8.21
C PHE A 120 6.37 -7.18 -7.35
N LEU A 121 7.48 -7.49 -6.66
CA LEU A 121 7.58 -8.66 -5.79
C LEU A 121 6.65 -8.52 -4.58
N ALA A 122 6.64 -7.35 -3.94
CA ALA A 122 5.81 -7.09 -2.78
C ALA A 122 4.31 -7.08 -3.12
N ALA A 123 3.92 -6.59 -4.31
CA ALA A 123 2.52 -6.55 -4.75
C ALA A 123 1.87 -7.93 -4.97
N GLN A 124 2.67 -9.01 -5.02
CA GLN A 124 2.16 -10.38 -5.03
C GLN A 124 1.85 -10.90 -3.62
N GLU A 125 2.46 -10.31 -2.59
CA GLU A 125 2.34 -10.71 -1.19
C GLU A 125 1.45 -9.74 -0.38
N PHE A 126 0.84 -8.77 -1.04
CA PHE A 126 -0.09 -7.79 -0.46
C PHE A 126 -1.29 -7.58 -1.39
N SER A 127 -2.47 -7.36 -0.81
CA SER A 127 -3.71 -7.21 -1.58
C SER A 127 -4.02 -5.76 -2.02
N GLY A 128 -3.26 -4.79 -1.54
CA GLY A 128 -3.44 -3.35 -1.73
C GLY A 128 -2.16 -2.60 -2.11
N ALA A 129 -2.12 -1.30 -1.81
CA ALA A 129 -1.09 -0.39 -2.31
C ALA A 129 0.28 -0.58 -1.64
N MET A 130 1.34 -0.53 -2.46
CA MET A 130 2.75 -0.51 -2.06
C MET A 130 3.27 0.93 -2.12
N ALA A 131 3.59 1.51 -0.96
CA ALA A 131 4.06 2.90 -0.92
C ALA A 131 5.51 3.00 -0.46
N VAL A 132 6.20 4.05 -0.92
CA VAL A 132 7.46 4.51 -0.31
C VAL A 132 7.42 6.02 -0.08
N SER A 133 8.14 6.47 0.94
CA SER A 133 8.24 7.90 1.27
C SER A 133 9.58 8.50 0.84
N ALA A 134 9.61 9.83 0.68
CA ALA A 134 10.80 10.60 0.33
C ALA A 134 11.55 10.08 -0.90
N PHE A 135 10.81 9.65 -1.93
CA PHE A 135 11.41 9.08 -3.14
C PHE A 135 12.40 10.07 -3.78
N ASP A 136 11.95 11.32 -3.96
CA ASP A 136 12.73 12.43 -4.51
C ASP A 136 14.05 12.65 -3.79
N LEU A 137 14.01 12.70 -2.45
CA LEU A 137 15.18 12.92 -1.61
C LEU A 137 16.13 11.71 -1.57
N LEU A 138 15.58 10.49 -1.60
CA LEU A 138 16.38 9.27 -1.50
C LEU A 138 17.10 8.91 -2.81
N VAL A 139 16.55 9.28 -3.98
CA VAL A 139 17.25 9.09 -5.27
C VAL A 139 18.19 10.24 -5.64
N ALA A 140 18.01 11.44 -5.07
CA ALA A 140 18.81 12.62 -5.37
C ALA A 140 20.34 12.44 -5.22
N PRO A 141 20.88 11.73 -4.21
CA PRO A 141 22.32 11.53 -4.08
C PRO A 141 22.96 10.78 -5.25
N PHE A 142 22.19 9.91 -5.92
CA PHE A 142 22.66 9.18 -7.10
C PHE A 142 22.80 10.09 -8.32
N VAL A 143 21.91 11.09 -8.47
CA VAL A 143 21.99 12.08 -9.55
C VAL A 143 23.32 12.84 -9.50
N ARG A 144 23.73 13.28 -8.31
CA ARG A 144 25.03 13.95 -8.10
C ARG A 144 26.19 12.99 -8.31
N SER A 145 26.11 11.79 -7.73
CA SER A 145 27.19 10.79 -7.79
C SER A 145 27.50 10.35 -9.23
N ASP A 146 26.47 10.19 -10.05
CA ASP A 146 26.59 9.82 -11.46
C ASP A 146 26.75 11.03 -12.39
N SER A 147 26.73 12.26 -11.86
CA SER A 147 26.79 13.52 -12.63
C SER A 147 25.76 13.58 -13.77
N LEU A 148 24.51 13.18 -13.49
CA LEU A 148 23.48 13.03 -14.52
C LEU A 148 22.96 14.38 -15.01
N ASN A 149 22.73 14.46 -16.31
CA ASN A 149 21.92 15.52 -16.91
C ASN A 149 20.42 15.17 -16.89
N ASP A 150 19.57 16.16 -17.14
CA ASP A 150 18.11 16.01 -17.06
C ASP A 150 17.54 14.96 -18.02
N LYS A 151 18.15 14.80 -19.20
CA LYS A 151 17.74 13.77 -20.17
C LYS A 151 17.97 12.36 -19.62
N GLN A 152 19.09 12.14 -18.93
CA GLN A 152 19.40 10.85 -18.31
C GLN A 152 18.48 10.56 -17.12
N ILE A 153 18.22 11.56 -16.28
CA ILE A 153 17.26 11.45 -15.16
C ILE A 153 15.89 11.06 -15.71
N LYS A 154 15.38 11.82 -16.69
CA LYS A 154 14.09 11.57 -17.32
C LYS A 154 14.00 10.19 -17.97
N GLN A 155 15.05 9.74 -18.66
CA GLN A 155 15.06 8.43 -19.32
C GLN A 155 14.92 7.28 -18.33
N SER A 156 15.62 7.34 -17.19
CA SER A 156 15.52 6.32 -16.14
C SER A 156 14.13 6.32 -15.48
N LEU A 157 13.61 7.51 -15.15
CA LEU A 157 12.26 7.65 -14.60
C LEU A 157 11.18 7.22 -15.60
N GLN A 158 11.37 7.45 -16.90
CA GLN A 158 10.45 6.99 -17.94
C GLN A 158 10.32 5.46 -17.89
N SER A 159 11.44 4.74 -17.74
CA SER A 159 11.40 3.28 -17.56
C SER A 159 10.55 2.90 -16.36
N MET A 160 10.75 3.54 -15.20
CA MET A 160 9.93 3.30 -14.01
C MET A 160 8.44 3.51 -14.25
N PHE A 161 8.05 4.57 -14.95
CA PHE A 161 6.65 4.89 -15.22
C PHE A 161 6.00 3.82 -16.10
N PHE A 162 6.66 3.41 -17.19
CA PHE A 162 6.11 2.35 -18.04
C PHE A 162 6.03 1.02 -17.31
N GLU A 163 7.09 0.61 -16.62
CA GLU A 163 7.11 -0.64 -15.86
C GLU A 163 5.97 -0.69 -14.84
N LEU A 164 5.81 0.34 -14.00
CA LEU A 164 4.76 0.36 -12.97
C LEU A 164 3.32 0.46 -13.53
N ASN A 165 3.15 0.74 -14.82
CA ASN A 165 1.84 0.73 -15.48
C ASN A 165 1.61 -0.53 -16.34
N TYR A 166 2.60 -1.38 -16.58
CA TYR A 166 2.35 -2.67 -17.23
C TYR A 166 1.67 -3.66 -16.28
N PRO A 167 0.68 -4.44 -16.78
CA PRO A 167 -0.03 -5.40 -15.96
C PRO A 167 0.84 -6.64 -15.68
N SER A 168 1.10 -6.91 -14.40
CA SER A 168 1.97 -8.01 -13.96
C SER A 168 1.42 -8.79 -12.75
N ARG A 169 0.36 -8.28 -12.13
CA ARG A 169 -0.29 -8.90 -10.97
C ARG A 169 -1.34 -9.91 -11.43
N MET A 170 -1.68 -10.85 -10.55
CA MET A 170 -2.89 -11.66 -10.72
C MET A 170 -4.11 -10.76 -10.94
N GLY A 171 -5.00 -11.14 -11.87
CA GLY A 171 -6.05 -10.22 -12.37
C GLY A 171 -5.62 -9.35 -13.55
N PHE A 172 -4.37 -9.48 -14.02
CA PHE A 172 -3.78 -8.69 -15.11
C PHE A 172 -3.87 -7.18 -14.85
N GLN A 173 -3.47 -6.82 -13.63
CA GLN A 173 -3.42 -5.45 -13.13
C GLN A 173 -1.98 -4.98 -13.00
N SER A 174 -1.77 -3.68 -13.11
CA SER A 174 -0.50 -3.04 -12.73
C SER A 174 -0.38 -3.00 -11.20
N PRO A 175 0.84 -3.05 -10.63
CA PRO A 175 1.02 -2.97 -9.19
C PRO A 175 0.57 -1.61 -8.67
N PHE A 176 -0.38 -1.62 -7.72
CA PHE A 176 -0.84 -0.38 -7.09
C PHE A 176 0.31 0.21 -6.27
N SER A 177 0.94 1.27 -6.81
CA SER A 177 2.12 1.90 -6.23
C SER A 177 1.90 3.39 -5.94
N ASN A 178 2.50 3.86 -4.85
CA ASN A 178 2.47 5.26 -4.42
C ASN A 178 3.86 5.73 -3.99
N ILE A 179 4.22 6.95 -4.34
CA ILE A 179 5.47 7.58 -3.91
C ILE A 179 5.16 8.93 -3.28
N THR A 180 5.78 9.21 -2.14
CA THR A 180 5.67 10.52 -1.50
C THR A 180 6.84 11.40 -1.91
N ILE A 181 6.51 12.63 -2.34
CA ILE A 181 7.44 13.70 -2.69
C ILE A 181 7.50 14.68 -1.52
N CYS A 182 8.69 14.81 -0.93
CA CYS A 182 8.88 15.53 0.33
C CYS A 182 9.58 16.89 0.17
N LEU A 183 10.56 17.01 -0.73
CA LEU A 183 11.43 18.19 -0.87
C LEU A 183 11.96 18.66 0.50
N ASP A 184 12.11 19.97 0.73
CA ASP A 184 12.50 20.55 2.03
C ASP A 184 11.29 20.83 2.97
N THR A 185 10.14 20.20 2.71
CA THR A 185 8.90 20.53 3.44
C THR A 185 8.82 19.93 4.84
N SER A 186 9.55 18.84 5.10
CA SER A 186 9.60 18.17 6.40
C SER A 186 11.03 18.10 6.92
N LYS A 187 11.21 18.45 8.19
CA LYS A 187 12.51 18.38 8.84
C LYS A 187 12.91 16.92 9.08
N ALA A 188 11.96 16.05 9.46
CA ALA A 188 12.23 14.64 9.69
C ALA A 188 12.78 13.95 8.43
N PHE A 189 12.16 14.20 7.27
CA PHE A 189 12.64 13.66 5.99
C PHE A 189 13.96 14.28 5.53
N SER A 190 14.18 15.58 5.78
CA SER A 190 15.44 16.27 5.44
C SER A 190 16.66 15.74 6.19
N GLU A 191 16.44 15.15 7.38
CA GLU A 191 17.47 14.53 8.21
C GLU A 191 17.74 13.06 7.88
N LEU A 192 17.08 12.49 6.86
CA LEU A 192 17.39 11.13 6.42
C LEU A 192 18.82 11.01 5.90
N ASP A 193 19.41 9.84 6.11
CA ASP A 193 20.75 9.55 5.65
C ASP A 193 20.76 9.35 4.12
N ALA A 194 21.61 10.09 3.42
CA ALA A 194 21.87 9.85 1.99
C ALA A 194 22.68 8.56 1.84
N ILE A 195 22.17 7.57 1.11
CA ILE A 195 22.77 6.25 0.97
C ILE A 195 23.06 5.95 -0.50
N VAL A 196 24.32 5.67 -0.82
CA VAL A 196 24.76 5.20 -2.14
C VAL A 196 25.69 4.00 -1.95
N GLY A 197 25.45 2.92 -2.70
CA GLY A 197 26.24 1.69 -2.59
C GLY A 197 26.17 1.05 -1.21
N GLY A 198 25.07 1.25 -0.48
CA GLY A 198 24.86 0.74 0.88
C GLY A 198 25.61 1.52 1.97
N LYS A 199 26.23 2.65 1.63
CA LYS A 199 26.99 3.49 2.58
C LYS A 199 26.33 4.85 2.73
N LYS A 200 26.33 5.35 3.96
CA LYS A 200 25.96 6.73 4.27
C LYS A 200 27.02 7.67 3.72
N ILE A 201 26.59 8.65 2.90
CA ILE A 201 27.48 9.65 2.28
C ILE A 201 27.14 11.10 2.68
N GLY A 202 26.13 11.31 3.51
CA GLY A 202 25.69 12.64 3.95
C GLY A 202 24.25 12.59 4.45
N LYS A 203 23.57 13.74 4.38
CA LYS A 203 22.12 13.86 4.57
C LYS A 203 21.44 14.10 3.23
N VAL A 204 20.19 13.67 3.09
CA VAL A 204 19.44 13.89 1.84
C VAL A 204 19.19 15.38 1.56
N SER A 205 19.14 16.21 2.60
CA SER A 205 19.03 17.67 2.50
C SER A 205 20.22 18.32 1.77
N ASP A 206 21.39 17.69 1.74
CA ASP A 206 22.55 18.17 0.98
C ASP A 206 22.34 18.09 -0.55
N TYR A 207 21.26 17.43 -1.01
CA TYR A 207 20.97 17.10 -2.41
C TYR A 207 19.62 17.65 -2.89
N LEU A 208 19.13 18.74 -2.29
CA LEU A 208 17.83 19.33 -2.62
C LEU A 208 17.73 19.75 -4.09
N ASP A 209 18.79 20.32 -4.67
CA ASP A 209 18.81 20.73 -6.08
C ASP A 209 18.61 19.53 -7.03
N GLU A 210 19.23 18.40 -6.73
CA GLU A 210 19.02 17.16 -7.47
C GLU A 210 17.61 16.58 -7.27
N ALA A 211 17.06 16.67 -6.05
CA ALA A 211 15.67 16.25 -5.79
C ALA A 211 14.68 17.09 -6.60
N ILE A 212 14.84 18.42 -6.65
CA ILE A 212 14.04 19.33 -7.48
C ILE A 212 14.11 18.91 -8.96
N ARG A 213 15.31 18.60 -9.47
CA ARG A 213 15.49 18.13 -10.86
C ARG A 213 14.76 16.82 -11.12
N VAL A 214 14.82 15.85 -10.21
CA VAL A 214 14.07 14.59 -10.29
C VAL A 214 12.57 14.86 -10.39
N VAL A 215 12.02 15.67 -9.49
CA VAL A 215 10.57 15.98 -9.48
C VAL A 215 10.16 16.72 -10.75
N LYS A 216 10.95 17.68 -11.25
CA LYS A 216 10.70 18.34 -12.54
C LYS A 216 10.60 17.33 -13.68
N GLN A 217 11.53 16.38 -13.78
CA GLN A 217 11.48 15.36 -14.83
C GLN A 217 10.29 14.41 -14.68
N MET A 218 9.90 14.07 -13.46
CA MET A 218 8.67 13.30 -13.22
C MET A 218 7.42 14.04 -13.69
N ILE A 219 7.30 15.34 -13.41
CA ILE A 219 6.17 16.17 -13.86
C ILE A 219 6.09 16.20 -15.38
N MET A 220 7.23 16.32 -16.08
CA MET A 220 7.27 16.24 -17.54
C MET A 220 6.71 14.91 -18.05
N LEU A 221 7.05 13.79 -17.42
CA LEU A 221 6.52 12.47 -17.79
C LEU A 221 5.02 12.33 -17.52
N TYR A 222 4.52 12.83 -16.37
CA TYR A 222 3.07 12.87 -16.10
C TYR A 222 2.30 13.74 -17.10
N ASN A 223 2.92 14.84 -17.57
CA ASN A 223 2.32 15.71 -18.58
C ASN A 223 2.34 15.11 -19.98
N GLU A 224 3.37 14.34 -20.34
CA GLU A 224 3.54 13.71 -21.65
C GLU A 224 2.59 12.51 -21.83
N GLY A 225 2.49 11.67 -20.81
CA GLY A 225 1.69 10.43 -20.85
C GLY A 225 2.33 9.32 -21.69
N ASP A 226 1.53 8.32 -22.04
CA ASP A 226 1.93 7.23 -22.94
C ASP A 226 1.99 7.68 -24.41
N SER A 227 2.20 6.73 -25.34
CA SER A 227 2.25 7.03 -26.79
C SER A 227 0.92 7.55 -27.37
N LYS A 228 -0.17 7.46 -26.63
CA LYS A 228 -1.49 8.01 -26.95
C LYS A 228 -1.82 9.26 -26.10
N HIS A 229 -0.85 9.76 -25.32
CA HIS A 229 -1.01 10.85 -24.36
C HIS A 229 -1.99 10.55 -23.21
N SER A 230 -2.23 9.26 -22.95
CA SER A 230 -2.98 8.79 -21.78
C SER A 230 -2.16 9.02 -20.52
N LEU A 231 -2.85 9.26 -19.40
CA LEU A 231 -2.20 9.46 -18.11
C LEU A 231 -1.54 8.17 -17.62
N PHE A 232 -0.35 8.31 -17.03
CA PHE A 232 0.17 7.26 -16.17
C PHE A 232 -0.64 7.25 -14.87
N THR A 233 -1.18 6.08 -14.52
CA THR A 233 -1.91 5.90 -13.25
C THR A 233 -0.93 5.73 -12.10
N PHE A 234 0.18 5.02 -12.36
CA PHE A 234 1.20 4.69 -11.37
C PHE A 234 2.59 5.25 -11.70
N PRO A 235 3.48 5.40 -10.70
CA PRO A 235 3.11 5.45 -9.29
C PRO A 235 2.26 6.68 -9.02
N ILE A 236 1.34 6.61 -8.06
CA ILE A 236 0.60 7.80 -7.61
C ILE A 236 1.58 8.72 -6.87
N PRO A 237 1.77 9.97 -7.32
CA PRO A 237 2.62 10.92 -6.62
C PRO A 237 1.82 11.65 -5.55
N THR A 238 2.22 11.50 -4.29
CA THR A 238 1.66 12.28 -3.18
C THR A 238 2.63 13.39 -2.78
N LEU A 239 2.19 14.64 -2.88
CA LEU A 239 2.94 15.83 -2.50
C LEU A 239 2.65 16.19 -1.05
N MET A 240 3.71 16.37 -0.27
CA MET A 240 3.59 16.83 1.11
C MET A 240 3.45 18.36 1.15
N ILE A 241 2.32 18.86 1.65
CA ILE A 241 2.06 20.30 1.81
C ILE A 241 2.13 20.67 3.30
N THR A 242 3.25 21.24 3.72
CA THR A 242 3.47 21.68 5.11
C THR A 242 3.56 23.21 5.20
N ARG A 243 3.77 23.72 6.42
CA ARG A 243 4.09 25.14 6.65
C ARG A 243 5.35 25.62 5.93
N ASN A 244 6.26 24.69 5.63
CA ASN A 244 7.49 24.98 4.89
C ASN A 244 7.30 24.84 3.38
N PHE A 245 6.12 24.53 2.86
CA PHE A 245 5.89 24.44 1.41
C PHE A 245 6.22 25.75 0.69
N ASP A 246 6.90 25.69 -0.47
CA ASP A 246 7.35 26.87 -1.21
C ASP A 246 6.24 27.47 -2.10
N TRP A 247 5.23 28.07 -1.47
CA TRP A 247 4.09 28.68 -2.16
C TRP A 247 4.46 29.81 -3.13
N ASN A 248 5.57 30.50 -2.88
CA ASN A 248 6.02 31.64 -3.68
C ASN A 248 7.08 31.26 -4.71
N ASP A 249 7.41 29.96 -4.82
CA ASP A 249 8.35 29.42 -5.81
C ASP A 249 9.74 30.09 -5.77
N ARG A 250 10.21 30.44 -4.57
CA ARG A 250 11.50 31.14 -4.37
C ARG A 250 12.67 30.18 -4.17
N ARG A 251 12.40 28.95 -3.76
CA ARG A 251 13.38 27.93 -3.40
C ARG A 251 13.46 26.80 -4.41
N TRP A 252 12.35 26.46 -5.07
CA TRP A 252 12.30 25.29 -5.96
C TRP A 252 12.36 25.61 -7.46
N ASP A 253 12.83 26.81 -7.82
CA ASP A 253 13.16 27.19 -9.20
C ASP A 253 12.00 26.92 -10.19
N GLY A 254 10.80 27.42 -9.91
CA GLY A 254 9.64 27.22 -10.80
C GLY A 254 8.89 25.89 -10.60
N LEU A 255 9.37 25.00 -9.72
CA LEU A 255 8.76 23.69 -9.51
C LEU A 255 7.35 23.80 -8.94
N THR A 256 7.08 24.75 -8.04
CA THR A 256 5.72 24.92 -7.49
C THR A 256 4.74 25.22 -8.62
N SER A 257 5.10 26.12 -9.52
CA SER A 257 4.28 26.46 -10.69
C SER A 257 4.02 25.23 -11.58
N LEU A 258 5.04 24.42 -11.84
CA LEU A 258 4.91 23.18 -12.63
C LEU A 258 4.00 22.14 -11.97
N ILE A 259 4.07 22.00 -10.64
CA ILE A 259 3.18 21.11 -9.87
C ILE A 259 1.72 21.54 -10.06
N PHE A 260 1.42 22.83 -9.86
CA PHE A 260 0.05 23.33 -9.97
C PHE A 260 -0.47 23.33 -11.41
N GLU A 261 0.40 23.55 -12.40
CA GLU A 261 0.05 23.38 -13.81
C GLU A 261 -0.32 21.92 -14.12
N ASN A 262 0.47 20.96 -13.64
CA ASN A 262 0.14 19.54 -13.79
C ASN A 262 -1.17 19.17 -13.07
N LEU A 263 -1.38 19.64 -11.84
CA LEU A 263 -2.65 19.43 -11.13
C LEU A 263 -3.84 19.96 -11.92
N ALA A 264 -3.73 21.16 -12.48
CA ALA A 264 -4.81 21.78 -13.25
C ALA A 264 -5.10 21.05 -14.58
N LYS A 265 -4.06 20.54 -15.26
CA LYS A 265 -4.20 19.90 -16.58
C LYS A 265 -4.46 18.40 -16.52
N ARG A 266 -3.86 17.71 -15.55
CA ARG A 266 -3.71 16.25 -15.50
C ARG A 266 -4.18 15.65 -14.18
N GLY A 267 -4.24 16.43 -13.09
CA GLY A 267 -4.68 15.95 -11.78
C GLY A 267 -3.81 14.85 -11.19
N SER A 268 -2.52 14.79 -11.55
CA SER A 268 -1.68 13.64 -11.22
C SER A 268 -1.30 13.58 -9.73
N PHE A 269 -1.11 14.72 -9.06
CA PHE A 269 -0.69 14.76 -7.67
C PHE A 269 -1.84 14.65 -6.67
N TYR A 270 -1.61 13.85 -5.65
CA TYR A 270 -2.39 13.88 -4.42
C TYR A 270 -1.74 14.84 -3.44
N LEU A 271 -2.55 15.53 -2.64
CA LEU A 271 -2.06 16.54 -1.69
C LEU A 271 -2.24 16.05 -0.27
N LEU A 272 -1.13 15.80 0.43
CA LEU A 272 -1.15 15.53 1.86
C LEU A 272 -1.06 16.84 2.64
N ASN A 273 -2.13 17.18 3.38
CA ASN A 273 -2.20 18.39 4.18
C ASN A 273 -1.45 18.23 5.53
N GLY A 274 -0.19 18.62 5.54
CA GLY A 274 0.69 18.71 6.71
C GLY A 274 0.52 19.97 7.57
N TYR A 275 -0.52 20.80 7.36
CA TYR A 275 -0.85 21.91 8.28
C TYR A 275 -1.69 21.45 9.47
N VAL A 276 -2.59 20.51 9.21
CA VAL A 276 -3.51 19.91 10.20
C VAL A 276 -2.93 18.60 10.75
N THR A 277 -2.14 17.93 9.91
CA THR A 277 -1.45 16.67 10.19
C THR A 277 -0.03 17.03 10.60
N ASP A 278 0.41 16.74 11.82
CA ASP A 278 1.83 16.85 12.18
C ASP A 278 2.60 15.77 11.43
N VAL A 279 2.98 16.04 10.18
CA VAL A 279 3.66 15.08 9.28
C VAL A 279 5.05 14.66 9.77
N ASP A 280 5.68 15.46 10.64
CA ASP A 280 6.94 15.06 11.29
C ASP A 280 6.69 14.05 12.41
N ALA A 281 5.49 14.05 13.02
CA ALA A 281 5.02 13.04 13.97
C ALA A 281 4.17 11.93 13.32
N LEU A 282 3.62 12.18 12.13
CA LEU A 282 2.65 11.30 11.51
C LEU A 282 3.32 10.27 10.64
N TYR A 283 3.18 9.07 11.17
CA TYR A 283 3.10 7.83 10.46
C TYR A 283 1.79 7.78 9.60
N ALA A 284 1.53 8.74 8.71
CA ALA A 284 0.28 8.85 7.94
C ALA A 284 0.16 7.72 6.92
N MET A 285 -0.82 6.82 7.12
CA MET A 285 -0.98 5.49 6.52
C MET A 285 -2.02 5.42 5.41
N CYS A 286 -1.96 4.36 4.60
CA CYS A 286 -2.69 4.17 3.32
C CYS A 286 -4.15 4.62 3.37
N CYS A 287 -4.74 4.94 2.20
CA CYS A 287 -6.09 5.48 2.00
C CYS A 287 -7.01 5.49 3.24
N ARG A 288 -6.88 6.56 4.05
CA ARG A 288 -7.73 6.93 5.18
C ARG A 288 -7.34 6.41 6.57
N LEU A 289 -6.28 5.62 6.75
CA LEU A 289 -5.92 5.11 8.07
C LEU A 289 -4.99 6.07 8.81
N THR A 290 -5.38 6.48 10.02
CA THR A 290 -4.52 7.21 10.96
C THR A 290 -4.53 6.44 12.27
N ILE A 291 -3.39 5.87 12.64
CA ILE A 291 -3.23 5.14 13.90
C ILE A 291 -2.87 6.15 14.99
N ASP A 292 -3.58 6.11 16.11
CA ASP A 292 -3.17 6.79 17.33
C ASP A 292 -2.00 6.02 17.97
N VAL A 293 -0.77 6.45 17.68
CA VAL A 293 0.47 5.81 18.15
C VAL A 293 0.60 5.80 19.67
N SER A 294 -0.14 6.64 20.41
CA SER A 294 -0.15 6.61 21.88
C SER A 294 -0.65 5.27 22.43
N LYS A 295 -1.43 4.52 21.63
CA LYS A 295 -1.99 3.21 21.98
C LYS A 295 -1.09 2.03 21.58
N LEU A 296 0.03 2.26 20.88
CA LEU A 296 0.98 1.23 20.46
C LEU A 296 2.00 0.81 21.55
N GLN A 297 1.79 1.19 22.83
CA GLN A 297 2.63 0.76 23.96
C GLN A 297 2.44 -0.73 24.32
N ILE A 298 2.52 -1.64 23.35
CA ILE A 298 2.37 -3.07 23.59
C ILE A 298 3.65 -3.80 23.14
N ASN A 299 4.43 -4.16 24.16
CA ASN A 299 5.48 -5.18 24.19
C ASN A 299 6.81 -4.88 23.46
N ASN A 300 7.63 -4.04 24.10
CA ASN A 300 9.10 -4.03 24.31
C ASN A 300 10.10 -4.92 23.52
N HIS A 301 9.78 -5.54 22.39
CA HIS A 301 10.71 -6.48 21.73
C HIS A 301 11.13 -6.15 20.29
N PHE A 302 10.59 -5.11 19.63
CA PHE A 302 11.02 -4.83 18.24
C PHE A 302 11.08 -3.36 17.78
N VAL A 303 10.81 -2.38 18.64
CA VAL A 303 10.88 -0.97 18.24
C VAL A 303 11.69 -0.20 19.29
N ALA A 304 12.68 0.57 18.85
CA ALA A 304 13.40 1.53 19.69
C ALA A 304 12.39 2.43 20.44
N PRO A 305 12.69 2.88 21.67
CA PRO A 305 11.74 3.64 22.48
C PRO A 305 11.27 4.89 21.71
N LEU A 306 9.98 4.93 21.39
CA LEU A 306 9.34 6.09 20.80
C LEU A 306 9.25 7.21 21.85
N PRO A 307 9.63 8.47 21.52
CA PRO A 307 9.44 9.59 22.42
C PRO A 307 7.94 9.79 22.69
N GLN A 308 7.58 10.01 23.97
CA GLN A 308 6.22 10.28 24.41
C GLN A 308 5.60 11.43 23.59
N GLN A 309 4.52 11.16 22.87
CA GLN A 309 3.79 12.18 22.09
C GLN A 309 2.34 12.33 22.57
N LYS A 310 1.91 13.59 22.59
CA LYS A 310 0.54 14.05 22.87
C LYS A 310 -0.43 13.48 21.83
N ILE A 311 -1.64 13.17 22.26
CA ILE A 311 -2.78 12.79 21.43
C ILE A 311 -2.96 13.86 20.34
N LEU A 312 -2.71 13.49 19.08
CA LEU A 312 -2.84 14.38 17.93
C LEU A 312 -4.28 14.37 17.38
N PRO A 313 -4.77 15.49 16.83
CA PRO A 313 -6.08 15.55 16.19
C PRO A 313 -6.15 14.58 15.00
N GLN A 314 -7.28 13.88 14.87
CA GLN A 314 -7.54 12.94 13.78
C GLN A 314 -7.53 13.69 12.43
N SER A 315 -6.55 13.38 11.58
CA SER A 315 -6.38 14.02 10.28
C SER A 315 -6.70 13.05 9.14
N HIS A 316 -7.49 13.50 8.19
CA HIS A 316 -7.92 12.72 7.04
C HIS A 316 -7.01 12.94 5.83
N GLY A 317 -5.84 12.30 5.82
CA GLY A 317 -4.94 12.25 4.66
C GLY A 317 -5.30 11.09 3.72
N ILE A 318 -5.22 11.33 2.41
CA ILE A 318 -5.49 10.32 1.39
C ILE A 318 -4.12 9.91 0.79
N TRP A 319 -3.65 8.69 1.07
CA TRP A 319 -2.53 8.00 0.40
C TRP A 319 -1.06 8.28 0.78
N VAL A 320 -0.73 8.62 2.02
CA VAL A 320 0.67 8.45 2.47
C VAL A 320 0.78 7.18 3.27
N ILE A 321 1.92 6.50 3.25
CA ILE A 321 2.25 5.46 4.23
C ILE A 321 3.65 5.75 4.75
N PRO A 322 3.84 5.92 6.06
CA PRO A 322 5.17 6.05 6.60
C PRO A 322 5.90 4.71 6.48
N ASP A 323 7.20 4.79 6.61
CA ASP A 323 8.04 3.61 6.57
C ASP A 323 7.61 2.58 7.62
N ALA A 324 7.53 1.32 7.18
CA ALA A 324 7.31 0.11 7.97
C ALA A 324 5.95 0.00 8.69
N THR A 325 4.92 0.72 8.25
CA THR A 325 3.59 0.66 8.86
C THR A 325 2.55 0.32 7.77
N GLY A 326 1.52 -0.49 8.08
CA GLY A 326 0.50 -0.92 7.12
C GLY A 326 -0.82 -1.36 7.73
N SER A 327 -1.78 -1.76 6.90
CA SER A 327 -3.04 -2.40 7.33
C SER A 327 -3.04 -3.87 6.98
N ILE A 328 -3.53 -4.70 7.90
CA ILE A 328 -3.68 -6.14 7.70
C ILE A 328 -4.96 -6.50 6.95
N GLY A 329 -6.01 -5.67 7.04
CA GLY A 329 -7.33 -5.95 6.49
C GLY A 329 -8.29 -4.80 6.74
N VAL A 330 -9.40 -4.77 5.99
CA VAL A 330 -10.44 -3.74 6.10
C VAL A 330 -11.80 -4.41 6.09
N VAL A 331 -12.67 -3.98 7.01
CA VAL A 331 -14.10 -4.31 7.03
C VAL A 331 -14.86 -3.00 7.01
N THR A 332 -15.83 -2.87 6.10
CA THR A 332 -16.71 -1.70 6.02
C THR A 332 -18.09 -2.06 6.54
N ILE A 333 -18.66 -1.20 7.39
CA ILE A 333 -20.02 -1.35 7.92
C ILE A 333 -20.99 -0.56 7.02
N ASN A 334 -22.13 -1.16 6.68
CA ASN A 334 -23.15 -0.55 5.85
C ASN A 334 -24.03 0.42 6.67
N LEU A 335 -23.50 1.62 6.97
CA LEU A 335 -24.22 2.64 7.74
C LEU A 335 -25.61 3.01 7.16
N PRO A 336 -25.80 3.12 5.82
CA PRO A 336 -27.13 3.33 5.25
C PRO A 336 -28.15 2.26 5.65
N ARG A 337 -27.74 0.98 5.70
CA ARG A 337 -28.60 -0.12 6.18
C ARG A 337 -28.96 0.06 7.65
N LEU A 338 -27.99 0.42 8.49
CA LEU A 338 -28.24 0.66 9.92
C LEU A 338 -29.23 1.80 10.14
N ALA A 339 -29.07 2.91 9.40
CA ALA A 339 -29.99 4.04 9.45
C ALA A 339 -31.42 3.67 9.01
N PHE A 340 -31.55 2.78 8.02
CA PHE A 340 -32.85 2.25 7.60
C PHE A 340 -33.50 1.38 8.69
N LEU A 341 -32.73 0.48 9.31
CA LEU A 341 -33.22 -0.45 10.33
C LEU A 341 -33.54 0.23 11.67
N SER A 342 -32.85 1.32 11.99
CA SER A 342 -33.09 2.10 13.19
C SER A 342 -34.40 2.90 13.17
N LYS A 343 -34.99 3.12 11.98
CA LYS A 343 -36.25 3.87 11.79
C LYS A 343 -36.24 5.27 12.43
N GLY A 344 -35.06 5.89 12.53
CA GLY A 344 -34.88 7.21 13.15
C GLY A 344 -34.67 7.19 14.66
N GLU A 345 -34.63 6.02 15.29
CA GLU A 345 -34.30 5.87 16.71
C GLU A 345 -32.77 5.82 16.89
N GLU A 346 -32.19 6.86 17.49
CA GLU A 346 -30.74 7.00 17.64
C GLU A 346 -30.13 5.88 18.51
N SER A 347 -30.76 5.56 19.64
CA SER A 347 -30.29 4.48 20.53
C SER A 347 -30.22 3.12 19.83
N LYS A 348 -31.18 2.85 18.94
CA LYS A 348 -31.21 1.61 18.15
C LYS A 348 -30.12 1.61 17.07
N PHE A 349 -29.82 2.77 16.46
CA PHE A 349 -28.72 2.89 15.52
C PHE A 349 -27.38 2.60 16.21
N GLU A 350 -27.16 3.16 17.41
CA GLU A 350 -25.94 2.94 18.19
C GLU A 350 -25.77 1.47 18.59
N GLU A 351 -26.84 0.81 19.03
CA GLU A 351 -26.84 -0.62 19.37
C GLU A 351 -26.41 -1.48 18.17
N LEU A 352 -27.04 -1.29 17.02
CA LEU A 352 -26.72 -2.04 15.79
C LEU A 352 -25.28 -1.77 15.31
N LEU A 353 -24.82 -0.52 15.43
CA LEU A 353 -23.46 -0.15 15.06
C LEU A 353 -22.44 -0.82 15.99
N GLU A 354 -22.71 -0.89 17.29
CA GLU A 354 -21.81 -1.54 18.24
C GLU A 354 -21.72 -3.05 17.98
N GLU A 355 -22.83 -3.70 17.65
CA GLU A 355 -22.85 -5.11 17.22
C GLU A 355 -21.97 -5.32 15.98
N ASP A 356 -22.19 -4.54 14.92
CA ASP A 356 -21.41 -4.66 13.67
C ASP A 356 -19.92 -4.35 13.88
N LEU A 357 -19.58 -3.41 14.78
CA LEU A 357 -18.19 -3.12 15.14
C LEU A 357 -17.52 -4.28 15.87
N LYS A 358 -18.24 -5.00 16.75
CA LYS A 358 -17.73 -6.20 17.42
C LYS A 358 -17.42 -7.30 16.41
N ILE A 359 -18.36 -7.56 15.49
CA ILE A 359 -18.15 -8.55 14.43
C ILE A 359 -17.01 -8.15 13.49
N ALA A 360 -16.93 -6.87 13.09
CA ALA A 360 -15.83 -6.39 12.27
C ALA A 360 -14.46 -6.58 12.94
N LYS A 361 -14.38 -6.37 14.26
CA LYS A 361 -13.16 -6.64 15.06
C LYS A 361 -12.79 -8.13 15.04
N GLU A 362 -13.76 -9.02 15.20
CA GLU A 362 -13.53 -10.47 15.14
C GLU A 362 -13.02 -10.91 13.77
N VAL A 363 -13.62 -10.42 12.69
CA VAL A 363 -13.18 -10.70 11.32
C VAL A 363 -11.72 -10.26 11.10
N VAL A 364 -11.37 -9.03 11.50
CA VAL A 364 -9.98 -8.53 11.36
C VAL A 364 -9.01 -9.33 12.24
N SER A 365 -9.45 -9.78 13.42
CA SER A 365 -8.66 -10.65 14.29
C SER A 365 -8.41 -12.02 13.64
N GLY A 366 -9.41 -12.58 12.95
CA GLY A 366 -9.27 -13.79 12.14
C GLY A 366 -8.24 -13.64 11.02
N VAL A 367 -8.26 -12.52 10.28
CA VAL A 367 -7.22 -12.20 9.28
C VAL A 367 -5.83 -12.19 9.92
N LEU A 368 -5.66 -11.49 11.04
CA LEU A 368 -4.38 -11.40 11.74
C LEU A 368 -3.86 -12.78 12.16
N PHE A 369 -4.74 -13.61 12.73
CA PHE A 369 -4.41 -14.96 13.15
C PHE A 369 -3.89 -15.79 11.98
N HIS A 370 -4.60 -15.79 10.85
CA HIS A 370 -4.20 -16.53 9.66
C HIS A 370 -2.87 -16.06 9.07
N ILE A 371 -2.65 -14.74 8.99
CA ILE A 371 -1.36 -14.18 8.53
C ILE A 371 -0.22 -14.65 9.45
N ARG A 372 -0.40 -14.55 10.78
CA ARG A 372 0.62 -15.00 11.75
C ARG A 372 0.91 -16.49 11.64
N ARG A 373 -0.13 -17.31 11.49
CA ARG A 373 -0.03 -18.75 11.28
C ARG A 373 0.80 -19.05 10.02
N ASN A 374 0.50 -18.39 8.91
CA ASN A 374 1.22 -18.57 7.64
C ASN A 374 2.70 -18.14 7.78
N LEU A 375 2.96 -16.97 8.36
CA LEU A 375 4.34 -16.49 8.61
C LEU A 375 5.12 -17.44 9.52
N ASN A 376 4.48 -18.00 10.54
CA ASN A 376 5.11 -18.97 11.43
C ASN A 376 5.47 -20.27 10.70
N TYR A 377 4.59 -20.75 9.82
CA TYR A 377 4.88 -21.89 8.94
C TYR A 377 6.12 -21.62 8.09
N TYR A 378 6.21 -20.46 7.44
CA TYR A 378 7.38 -20.10 6.64
C TYR A 378 8.67 -19.96 7.48
N ARG A 379 8.59 -19.35 8.67
CA ARG A 379 9.73 -19.19 9.59
C ARG A 379 10.26 -20.53 10.11
N ASN A 380 9.41 -21.54 10.19
CA ASN A 380 9.75 -22.89 10.66
C ASN A 380 9.82 -23.91 9.52
N ARG A 381 9.82 -23.46 8.25
CA ARG A 381 9.93 -24.35 7.09
C ARG A 381 11.23 -25.16 7.20
N GLY A 382 11.10 -26.49 7.18
CA GLY A 382 12.21 -27.43 7.40
C GLY A 382 12.36 -27.95 8.85
N LYS A 383 11.51 -27.50 9.79
CA LYS A 383 11.38 -28.08 11.15
C LYS A 383 10.20 -29.07 11.19
N GLN A 384 10.16 -29.93 12.21
CA GLN A 384 9.07 -30.90 12.41
C GLN A 384 7.70 -30.20 12.53
N VAL A 385 6.67 -30.78 11.89
CA VAL A 385 5.30 -30.24 11.77
C VAL A 385 4.69 -29.93 13.14
N ASP A 386 4.91 -30.78 14.13
CA ASP A 386 4.35 -30.63 15.48
C ASP A 386 4.78 -29.32 16.16
N LYS A 387 6.04 -28.89 15.94
CA LYS A 387 6.55 -27.59 16.45
C LYS A 387 5.96 -26.38 15.72
N ALA A 388 5.51 -26.56 14.48
CA ALA A 388 4.86 -25.49 13.73
C ALA A 388 3.40 -25.30 14.20
N LEU A 389 2.73 -26.38 14.63
CA LEU A 389 1.35 -26.39 15.12
C LEU A 389 1.23 -25.91 16.58
N GLU A 390 2.12 -26.34 17.48
CA GLU A 390 2.12 -25.95 18.91
C GLU A 390 2.17 -24.42 19.10
N VAL A 391 2.91 -23.72 18.25
CA VAL A 391 3.00 -22.25 18.28
C VAL A 391 1.70 -21.60 17.84
N VAL A 392 0.98 -22.20 16.89
CA VAL A 392 -0.32 -21.68 16.40
C VAL A 392 -1.38 -21.82 17.48
N GLU A 393 -1.41 -22.96 18.18
CA GLU A 393 -2.29 -23.21 19.33
C GLU A 393 -1.98 -22.25 20.50
N THR A 394 -0.69 -22.02 20.80
CA THR A 394 -0.28 -21.04 21.83
C THR A 394 -0.72 -19.61 21.51
N TYR A 395 -0.87 -19.26 20.22
CA TYR A 395 -1.40 -17.95 19.83
C TYR A 395 -2.92 -17.89 19.85
N MET A 396 -3.63 -19.01 19.67
CA MET A 396 -5.09 -19.10 19.85
C MET A 396 -5.48 -18.78 21.29
N ASP A 397 -4.77 -19.35 22.27
CA ASP A 397 -5.02 -19.10 23.70
C ASP A 397 -4.85 -17.63 24.11
N ARG A 398 -4.13 -16.82 23.31
CA ARG A 398 -3.92 -15.38 23.53
C ARG A 398 -4.95 -14.48 22.87
N ILE A 399 -5.87 -15.03 22.08
CA ILE A 399 -6.99 -14.28 21.51
C ILE A 399 -8.20 -14.37 22.45
N ASP A 400 -8.29 -15.44 23.24
CA ASP A 400 -9.32 -15.65 24.27
C ASP A 400 -9.00 -14.99 25.65
N THR A 401 -7.84 -14.33 25.77
CA THR A 401 -7.42 -13.56 26.96
C THR A 401 -7.14 -12.10 26.60
#